data_AF-A0A3S9MIG5-F1
#
_entry.id   AF-A0A3S9MIG5-F1
#
_cell.length_a   1.000
_cell.length_b   1.000
_cell.length_c   1.000
_cell.angle_alpha   90.00
_cell.angle_beta   90.00
_cell.angle_gamma   90.00
#
_symmetry.space_group_name_H-M   'P 1'
#
loop_
_entity.id
_entity.type
_entity.pdbx_description
1 polymer ?
#
loop_
_entity_poly.entity_id
_entity_poly.type
_entity_poly.pdbx_seq_one_letter_code
_entity_poly.pdbx_strand_id
1 'polypeptide(L)'
;MSTAILTGQPVPGSSIEGDLRSLGYDVRAAADPADAETLLAQVPSDQRVALVDARFVGHLHALRLGLTDPRFPLAAIPGAVTAQPAGRQALTRAMARENSAGGGTALAVDSLADRIVTALADDGSDVHRPELGSLVAAVPADPQARNEARQAVACVDDEAVRLKSAVKSRDGFFTTHFISPYSRYIARWCARRGLTPNQVTTASLITALIAAGCAATGTRGGFVAAGLLLILSFVLDCADGQLARYSLQYSTLGAWLDATFDRAKEYAYYAGLALGAARGGDDVWALALGAMVLQTCRHVVDFSFNEANHDATANTSPTAALSDKLDSVGWTVWVRRMIVLPIGERWAMIAVLTAVTTPRITFYALLIGCAFAATYTTAGRVLRSLTRKARRTDRAAQALADLADSGPLAEGLARFLRKLPARGPLGSRAFVALPGAVLVVGAAALEPYGSVLPVAMAALYVLTSAAAVAQPLKGALDWLVPPVFRAAEYCTVLLLAAKAEVNGALPAAFGLVAAVAYHHYDTVYRIRGNAGAPPAWLVRSIGGHEGRTLLVTVLAAALTASQFTVALTALAVAVALVVLVESIRFWVSAGAPAVHDEGETA
;
A
#
# COMPACT_ATOMS: atom_id res chain seq x y z
N MET A 1 -20.36 -21.41 -10.39
CA MET A 1 -20.72 -20.12 -11.02
C MET A 1 -21.53 -19.33 -10.00
N SER A 2 -21.45 -18.00 -9.96
CA SER A 2 -22.25 -17.22 -9.01
C SER A 2 -23.74 -17.31 -9.35
N THR A 3 -24.63 -17.34 -8.36
CA THR A 3 -26.09 -17.40 -8.58
C THR A 3 -26.78 -16.11 -8.11
N ALA A 4 -27.68 -15.55 -8.90
CA ALA A 4 -28.54 -14.43 -8.52
C ALA A 4 -29.99 -14.92 -8.45
N ILE A 5 -30.65 -14.67 -7.33
CA ILE A 5 -32.05 -15.01 -7.09
C ILE A 5 -32.87 -13.72 -7.18
N LEU A 6 -33.69 -13.63 -8.22
CA LEU A 6 -34.65 -12.55 -8.42
C LEU A 6 -35.86 -12.78 -7.52
N THR A 7 -36.15 -11.84 -6.63
CA THR A 7 -37.24 -11.94 -5.65
C THR A 7 -38.41 -11.04 -6.08
N GLY A 8 -39.62 -11.59 -6.10
CA GLY A 8 -40.83 -10.84 -6.46
C GLY A 8 -41.29 -11.07 -7.90
N GLN A 9 -42.35 -10.35 -8.30
CA GLN A 9 -42.99 -10.57 -9.61
C GLN A 9 -42.14 -10.03 -10.77
N PRO A 10 -41.99 -10.78 -11.87
CA PRO A 10 -41.28 -10.31 -13.06
C PRO A 10 -41.92 -9.03 -13.61
N VAL A 11 -41.11 -8.01 -13.89
CA VAL A 11 -41.62 -6.75 -14.47
C VAL A 11 -41.34 -6.71 -15.98
N PRO A 12 -42.37 -6.58 -16.83
CA PRO A 12 -42.19 -6.49 -18.28
C PRO A 12 -41.22 -5.37 -18.70
N GLY A 13 -40.31 -5.70 -19.62
CA GLY A 13 -39.29 -4.76 -20.10
C GLY A 13 -38.25 -4.35 -19.04
N SER A 14 -38.05 -5.17 -18.00
CA SER A 14 -36.89 -5.03 -17.09
C SER A 14 -35.63 -5.57 -17.75
N SER A 15 -34.50 -4.86 -17.63
CA SER A 15 -33.19 -5.32 -18.11
C SER A 15 -32.47 -6.22 -17.10
N ILE A 16 -32.98 -6.32 -15.87
CA ILE A 16 -32.27 -6.89 -14.71
C ILE A 16 -31.70 -8.29 -14.94
N GLU A 17 -32.45 -9.16 -15.61
CA GLU A 17 -32.03 -10.52 -15.88
C GLU A 17 -30.85 -10.56 -16.86
N GLY A 18 -30.88 -9.73 -17.90
CA GLY A 18 -29.77 -9.56 -18.86
C GLY A 18 -28.55 -8.91 -18.20
N ASP A 19 -28.78 -7.90 -17.35
CA ASP A 19 -27.74 -7.20 -16.60
C ASP A 19 -27.00 -8.18 -15.67
N LEU A 20 -27.73 -8.99 -14.89
CA LEU A 20 -27.14 -9.99 -14.00
C LEU A 20 -26.37 -11.08 -14.77
N ARG A 21 -26.91 -11.58 -15.89
CA ARG A 21 -26.19 -12.52 -16.75
C ARG A 21 -24.91 -11.92 -17.33
N SER A 22 -24.93 -10.65 -17.72
CA SER A 22 -23.74 -9.94 -18.21
C SER A 22 -22.64 -9.80 -17.14
N LEU A 23 -23.03 -9.83 -15.86
CA LEU A 23 -22.12 -9.86 -14.71
C LEU A 23 -21.66 -11.29 -14.34
N GLY A 24 -22.06 -12.31 -15.10
CA GLY A 24 -21.64 -13.70 -14.91
C GLY A 24 -22.46 -14.48 -13.88
N TYR A 25 -23.69 -14.02 -13.58
CA TYR A 25 -24.62 -14.76 -12.73
C TYR A 25 -25.48 -15.75 -13.50
N ASP A 26 -25.67 -16.94 -12.93
CA ASP A 26 -26.83 -17.77 -13.22
C ASP A 26 -28.06 -17.18 -12.51
N VAL A 27 -29.14 -16.91 -13.24
CA VAL A 27 -30.29 -16.17 -12.70
C VAL A 27 -31.46 -17.12 -12.47
N ARG A 28 -31.95 -17.15 -11.23
CA ARG A 28 -33.11 -17.93 -10.79
C ARG A 28 -34.18 -16.98 -10.28
N ALA A 29 -35.46 -17.27 -10.49
CA ALA A 29 -36.56 -16.47 -9.98
C ALA A 29 -37.22 -17.18 -8.79
N ALA A 30 -37.50 -16.44 -7.72
CA ALA A 30 -38.25 -16.90 -6.56
C ALA A 30 -39.65 -16.30 -6.56
N ALA A 31 -40.67 -17.14 -6.43
CA ALA A 31 -42.07 -16.70 -6.41
C ALA A 31 -42.43 -15.92 -5.12
N ASP A 32 -41.83 -16.32 -4.00
CA ASP A 32 -42.06 -15.75 -2.68
C ASP A 32 -40.78 -15.87 -1.79
N PRO A 33 -40.78 -15.30 -0.56
CA PRO A 33 -39.63 -15.38 0.33
C PRO A 33 -39.22 -16.81 0.74
N ALA A 34 -40.17 -17.76 0.83
CA ALA A 34 -39.87 -19.15 1.21
C ALA A 34 -39.20 -19.92 0.04
N ASP A 35 -39.64 -19.65 -1.18
CA ASP A 35 -38.98 -20.13 -2.40
C ASP A 35 -37.57 -19.53 -2.54
N ALA A 36 -37.39 -18.24 -2.20
CA ALA A 36 -36.08 -17.60 -2.18
C ALA A 36 -35.11 -18.26 -1.19
N GLU A 37 -35.58 -18.63 0.01
CA GLU A 37 -34.79 -19.39 0.99
C GLU A 37 -34.43 -20.79 0.49
N THR A 38 -35.37 -21.47 -0.17
CA THR A 38 -35.14 -22.80 -0.75
C THR A 38 -34.08 -22.74 -1.85
N LEU A 39 -34.18 -21.78 -2.76
CA LEU A 39 -33.19 -21.55 -3.81
C LEU A 39 -31.83 -21.16 -3.22
N LEU A 40 -31.82 -20.33 -2.16
CA LEU A 40 -30.61 -19.93 -1.45
C LEU A 40 -29.89 -21.14 -0.84
N ALA A 41 -30.63 -22.10 -0.29
CA ALA A 41 -30.10 -23.33 0.29
C ALA A 41 -29.55 -24.32 -0.76
N GLN A 42 -30.10 -24.30 -1.99
CA GLN A 42 -29.62 -25.12 -3.11
C GLN A 42 -28.30 -24.62 -3.72
N VAL A 43 -27.95 -23.35 -3.53
CA VAL A 43 -26.67 -22.79 -4.02
C VAL A 43 -25.53 -23.32 -3.13
N PRO A 44 -24.49 -23.96 -3.69
CA PRO A 44 -23.35 -24.44 -2.92
C PRO A 44 -22.72 -23.35 -2.04
N SER A 45 -22.28 -23.69 -0.82
CA SER A 45 -21.78 -22.73 0.18
C SER A 45 -20.44 -22.09 -0.22
N ASP A 46 -19.69 -22.72 -1.12
CA ASP A 46 -18.44 -22.23 -1.70
C ASP A 46 -18.67 -21.27 -2.88
N GLN A 47 -19.92 -20.97 -3.23
CA GLN A 47 -20.28 -20.07 -4.32
C GLN A 47 -20.88 -18.75 -3.80
N ARG A 48 -20.62 -17.68 -4.55
CA ARG A 48 -21.26 -16.38 -4.34
C ARG A 48 -22.74 -16.47 -4.71
N VAL A 49 -23.59 -15.85 -3.89
CA VAL A 49 -25.01 -15.66 -4.18
C VAL A 49 -25.39 -14.18 -4.13
N ALA A 50 -26.42 -13.79 -4.87
CA ALA A 50 -27.08 -12.49 -4.75
C ALA A 50 -28.60 -12.67 -4.63
N LEU A 51 -29.25 -11.82 -3.86
CA LEU A 51 -30.70 -11.64 -3.82
C LEU A 51 -31.00 -10.25 -4.40
N VAL A 52 -31.86 -10.17 -5.40
CA VAL A 52 -32.14 -8.93 -6.13
C VAL A 52 -33.64 -8.79 -6.35
N ASP A 53 -34.22 -7.64 -5.97
CA ASP A 53 -35.64 -7.38 -6.20
C ASP A 53 -35.93 -7.28 -7.71
N ALA A 54 -36.93 -8.02 -8.20
CA ALA A 54 -37.31 -8.04 -9.61
C ALA A 54 -37.75 -6.66 -10.14
N ARG A 55 -38.16 -5.74 -9.25
CA ARG A 55 -38.53 -4.36 -9.58
C ARG A 55 -37.34 -3.43 -9.74
N PHE A 56 -36.12 -3.85 -9.41
CA PHE A 56 -34.91 -3.02 -9.45
C PHE A 56 -34.80 -2.22 -10.76
N VAL A 57 -34.53 -0.92 -10.62
CA VAL A 57 -34.18 -0.02 -11.71
C VAL A 57 -32.91 0.72 -11.32
N GLY A 58 -31.87 0.58 -12.12
CA GLY A 58 -30.59 1.21 -11.85
C GLY A 58 -29.56 0.95 -12.94
N HIS A 59 -28.36 1.44 -12.70
CA HIS A 59 -27.25 1.27 -13.62
C HIS A 59 -26.61 -0.12 -13.49
N LEU A 60 -26.12 -0.67 -14.60
CA LEU A 60 -25.33 -1.90 -14.60
C LEU A 60 -24.07 -1.75 -13.74
N HIS A 61 -23.41 -0.58 -13.75
CA HIS A 61 -22.26 -0.37 -12.88
C HIS A 61 -22.62 -0.36 -11.39
N ALA A 62 -23.83 0.10 -11.00
CA ALA A 62 -24.27 0.03 -9.60
C ALA A 62 -24.41 -1.43 -9.14
N LEU A 63 -25.04 -2.28 -9.95
CA LEU A 63 -25.09 -3.74 -9.72
C LEU A 63 -23.68 -4.34 -9.67
N ARG A 64 -22.78 -3.92 -10.57
CA ARG A 64 -21.39 -4.37 -10.56
C ARG A 64 -20.70 -4.05 -9.23
N LEU A 65 -20.79 -2.81 -8.75
CA LEU A 65 -20.21 -2.38 -7.47
C LEU A 65 -20.83 -3.14 -6.28
N GLY A 66 -22.16 -3.25 -6.26
CA GLY A 66 -22.89 -3.88 -5.15
C GLY A 66 -22.76 -5.40 -5.09
N LEU A 67 -22.58 -6.06 -6.24
CA LEU A 67 -22.71 -7.53 -6.33
C LEU A 67 -21.41 -8.26 -6.67
N THR A 68 -20.41 -7.61 -7.27
CA THR A 68 -19.23 -8.33 -7.82
C THR A 68 -17.91 -8.01 -7.14
N ASP A 69 -17.86 -7.05 -6.22
CA ASP A 69 -16.62 -6.73 -5.51
C ASP A 69 -16.12 -7.96 -4.68
N PRO A 70 -14.90 -8.47 -4.95
CA PRO A 70 -14.33 -9.62 -4.26
C PRO A 70 -13.79 -9.28 -2.86
N ARG A 71 -13.69 -8.01 -2.47
CA ARG A 71 -13.08 -7.62 -1.19
C ARG A 71 -14.00 -7.80 0.01
N PHE A 72 -15.31 -7.72 -0.22
CA PHE A 72 -16.31 -7.70 0.85
C PHE A 72 -17.08 -9.03 0.93
N PRO A 73 -17.09 -9.71 2.09
CA PRO A 73 -17.87 -10.93 2.29
C PRO A 73 -19.37 -10.72 2.07
N LEU A 74 -19.88 -9.55 2.46
CA LEU A 74 -21.26 -9.10 2.30
C LEU A 74 -21.25 -7.69 1.70
N ALA A 75 -22.09 -7.45 0.70
CA ALA A 75 -22.29 -6.12 0.14
C ALA A 75 -23.74 -5.92 -0.28
N ALA A 76 -24.20 -4.67 -0.25
CA ALA A 76 -25.56 -4.32 -0.61
C ALA A 76 -25.68 -2.94 -1.27
N ILE A 77 -26.64 -2.84 -2.17
CA ILE A 77 -27.18 -1.59 -2.72
C ILE A 77 -28.70 -1.63 -2.55
N PRO A 78 -29.43 -0.51 -2.69
CA PRO A 78 -30.89 -0.54 -2.59
C PRO A 78 -31.50 -1.61 -3.50
N GLY A 79 -32.24 -2.54 -2.90
CA GLY A 79 -32.90 -3.65 -3.59
C GLY A 79 -32.05 -4.86 -3.92
N ALA A 80 -30.77 -4.90 -3.54
CA ALA A 80 -29.90 -6.03 -3.84
C ALA A 80 -28.84 -6.28 -2.76
N VAL A 81 -28.64 -7.54 -2.40
CA VAL A 81 -27.61 -7.98 -1.44
C VAL A 81 -26.85 -9.19 -1.98
N THR A 82 -25.54 -9.24 -1.80
CA THR A 82 -24.70 -10.37 -2.16
C THR A 82 -23.94 -10.93 -0.95
N ALA A 83 -23.69 -12.23 -0.99
CA ALA A 83 -22.78 -12.90 -0.07
C ALA A 83 -21.77 -13.76 -0.82
N GLN A 84 -20.49 -13.53 -0.52
CA GLN A 84 -19.41 -14.45 -0.82
C GLN A 84 -19.42 -15.64 0.13
N PRO A 85 -18.64 -16.72 -0.12
CA PRO A 85 -18.59 -17.90 0.75
C PRO A 85 -18.43 -17.58 2.24
N ALA A 86 -17.56 -16.63 2.58
CA ALA A 86 -17.34 -16.17 3.97
C ALA A 86 -18.58 -15.49 4.60
N GLY A 87 -19.45 -14.87 3.80
CA GLY A 87 -20.69 -14.23 4.25
C GLY A 87 -21.95 -15.10 4.15
N ARG A 88 -21.87 -16.30 3.53
CA ARG A 88 -23.04 -17.15 3.24
C ARG A 88 -23.81 -17.51 4.50
N GLN A 89 -23.13 -17.88 5.58
CA GLN A 89 -23.77 -18.28 6.83
C GLN A 89 -24.54 -17.13 7.48
N ALA A 90 -24.03 -15.90 7.41
CA ALA A 90 -24.75 -14.73 7.90
C ALA A 90 -26.01 -14.47 7.06
N LEU A 91 -25.89 -14.51 5.73
CA LEU A 91 -27.02 -14.32 4.81
C LEU A 91 -28.13 -15.36 5.02
N THR A 92 -27.77 -16.64 5.14
CA THR A 92 -28.75 -17.72 5.37
C THR A 92 -29.48 -17.55 6.70
N ARG A 93 -28.78 -17.16 7.77
CA ARG A 93 -29.42 -16.89 9.08
C ARG A 93 -30.38 -15.70 9.01
N ALA A 94 -29.98 -14.63 8.34
CA ALA A 94 -30.83 -13.46 8.14
C ALA A 94 -32.10 -13.81 7.33
N MET A 95 -31.96 -14.58 6.25
CA MET A 95 -33.09 -15.06 5.44
C MET A 95 -34.07 -15.91 6.27
N ALA A 96 -33.57 -16.90 7.03
CA ALA A 96 -34.41 -17.77 7.84
C ALA A 96 -35.19 -16.99 8.92
N ARG A 97 -34.57 -15.95 9.50
CA ARG A 97 -35.23 -15.07 10.47
C ARG A 97 -36.34 -14.25 9.82
N GLU A 98 -36.08 -13.63 8.67
CA GLU A 98 -37.08 -12.86 7.92
C GLU A 98 -38.30 -13.72 7.57
N ASN A 99 -38.09 -14.96 7.10
CA ASN A 99 -39.18 -15.88 6.80
C ASN A 99 -39.94 -16.33 8.05
N SER A 100 -39.25 -16.55 9.17
CA SER A 100 -39.89 -16.93 10.45
C SER A 100 -40.70 -15.77 11.06
N ALA A 101 -40.29 -14.52 10.84
CA ALA A 101 -40.99 -13.33 11.30
C ALA A 101 -42.22 -12.98 10.42
N GLY A 102 -42.26 -13.44 9.17
CA GLY A 102 -43.26 -13.11 8.15
C GLY A 102 -44.66 -13.73 8.29
N GLY A 103 -45.01 -14.33 9.43
CA GLY A 103 -46.36 -14.87 9.71
C GLY A 103 -47.47 -13.83 9.93
N GLY A 104 -47.21 -12.54 9.70
CA GLY A 104 -48.13 -11.44 9.97
C GLY A 104 -48.41 -10.56 8.74
N THR A 105 -49.69 -10.39 8.45
CA THR A 105 -50.32 -9.58 7.38
C THR A 105 -49.97 -8.08 7.44
N ALA A 106 -48.79 -7.69 6.96
CA ALA A 106 -48.52 -6.32 6.53
C ALA A 106 -48.05 -6.34 5.09
N LEU A 107 -48.75 -5.59 4.21
CA LEU A 107 -48.32 -5.32 2.84
C LEU A 107 -46.91 -4.71 2.86
N ALA A 108 -45.88 -5.53 2.66
CA ALA A 108 -44.49 -5.09 2.73
C ALA A 108 -44.19 -4.22 1.50
N VAL A 109 -44.16 -2.91 1.71
CA VAL A 109 -43.77 -1.90 0.71
C VAL A 109 -42.28 -2.05 0.35
N ASP A 110 -41.48 -2.61 1.27
CA ASP A 110 -40.03 -2.71 1.17
C ASP A 110 -39.55 -4.01 0.49
N SER A 111 -38.39 -3.94 -0.18
CA SER A 111 -37.72 -5.08 -0.82
C SER A 111 -37.30 -6.15 0.19
N LEU A 112 -37.42 -7.43 -0.18
CA LEU A 112 -36.88 -8.54 0.64
C LEU A 112 -35.37 -8.40 0.85
N ALA A 113 -34.63 -7.95 -0.17
CA ALA A 113 -33.19 -7.73 -0.06
C ALA A 113 -32.86 -6.65 0.98
N ASP A 114 -33.60 -5.55 1.01
CA ASP A 114 -33.38 -4.46 1.96
C ASP A 114 -33.70 -4.87 3.41
N ARG A 115 -34.75 -5.68 3.62
CA ARG A 115 -35.04 -6.25 4.95
C ARG A 115 -33.94 -7.19 5.44
N ILE A 116 -33.43 -8.06 4.57
CA ILE A 116 -32.30 -8.93 4.90
C ILE A 116 -31.06 -8.13 5.27
N VAL A 117 -30.80 -7.01 4.60
CA VAL A 117 -29.69 -6.11 4.93
C VAL A 117 -29.87 -5.49 6.32
N THR A 118 -31.09 -5.12 6.70
CA THR A 118 -31.40 -4.67 8.07
C THR A 118 -31.15 -5.79 9.09
N ALA A 119 -31.65 -7.00 8.83
CA ALA A 119 -31.42 -8.15 9.71
C ALA A 119 -29.93 -8.51 9.87
N LEU A 120 -29.13 -8.39 8.80
CA LEU A 120 -27.68 -8.57 8.84
C LEU A 120 -26.99 -7.53 9.72
N ALA A 121 -27.44 -6.26 9.63
CA ALA A 121 -26.91 -5.18 10.47
C ALA A 121 -27.26 -5.39 11.95
N ASP A 122 -28.50 -5.83 12.24
CA ASP A 122 -28.94 -6.16 13.60
C ASP A 122 -28.15 -7.32 14.21
N ASP A 123 -27.68 -8.26 13.38
CA ASP A 123 -26.78 -9.35 13.77
C ASP A 123 -25.32 -8.93 13.95
N GLY A 124 -25.01 -7.65 13.77
CA GLY A 124 -23.64 -7.12 13.85
C GLY A 124 -22.75 -7.56 12.68
N SER A 125 -23.34 -8.00 11.56
CA SER A 125 -22.59 -8.32 10.35
C SER A 125 -22.21 -7.04 9.61
N ASP A 126 -20.93 -6.91 9.23
CA ASP A 126 -20.45 -5.76 8.46
C ASP A 126 -20.85 -5.92 6.99
N VAL A 127 -21.90 -5.18 6.57
CA VAL A 127 -22.40 -5.17 5.19
C VAL A 127 -21.83 -3.95 4.48
N HIS A 128 -20.96 -4.19 3.49
CA HIS A 128 -20.39 -3.11 2.71
C HIS A 128 -21.45 -2.44 1.82
N ARG A 129 -21.51 -1.10 1.85
CA ARG A 129 -22.38 -0.29 0.99
C ARG A 129 -21.51 0.61 0.11
N PRO A 130 -21.40 0.32 -1.21
CA PRO A 130 -20.56 1.13 -2.07
C PRO A 130 -21.15 2.53 -2.27
N GLU A 131 -20.29 3.55 -2.37
CA GLU A 131 -20.71 4.90 -2.71
C GLU A 131 -21.12 4.97 -4.19
N LEU A 132 -22.42 5.16 -4.46
CA LEU A 132 -22.96 5.18 -5.82
C LEU A 132 -22.79 6.53 -6.53
N GLY A 133 -22.65 7.62 -5.78
CA GLY A 133 -22.52 8.97 -6.34
C GLY A 133 -23.72 9.32 -7.23
N SER A 134 -23.47 9.55 -8.53
CA SER A 134 -24.52 9.83 -9.51
C SER A 134 -25.22 8.58 -10.07
N LEU A 135 -24.75 7.37 -9.73
CA LEU A 135 -25.39 6.14 -10.18
C LEU A 135 -26.72 5.93 -9.45
N VAL A 136 -27.75 5.63 -10.23
CA VAL A 136 -29.08 5.25 -9.73
C VAL A 136 -29.10 3.75 -9.40
N ALA A 137 -29.64 3.43 -8.23
CA ALA A 137 -30.07 2.10 -7.80
C ALA A 137 -31.33 2.25 -6.93
N ALA A 138 -32.47 1.76 -7.40
CA ALA A 138 -33.76 1.95 -6.73
C ALA A 138 -34.68 0.74 -6.91
N VAL A 139 -35.63 0.58 -6.00
CA VAL A 139 -36.75 -0.35 -6.11
C VAL A 139 -38.04 0.46 -6.13
N PRO A 140 -38.54 0.83 -7.32
CA PRO A 140 -39.74 1.67 -7.44
C PRO A 140 -40.99 0.95 -6.92
N ALA A 141 -41.78 1.65 -6.10
CA ALA A 141 -43.02 1.12 -5.52
C ALA A 141 -44.20 1.15 -6.52
N ASP A 142 -44.18 2.07 -7.49
CA ASP A 142 -45.27 2.29 -8.45
C ASP A 142 -44.74 2.61 -9.87
N PRO A 143 -45.62 2.60 -10.90
CA PRO A 143 -45.21 2.89 -12.28
C PRO A 143 -44.63 4.30 -12.50
N GLN A 144 -45.04 5.30 -11.72
CA GLN A 144 -44.56 6.68 -11.85
C GLN A 144 -43.11 6.77 -11.34
N ALA A 145 -42.85 6.27 -10.13
CA ALA A 145 -41.51 6.16 -9.55
C ALA A 145 -40.57 5.32 -10.45
N ARG A 146 -41.11 4.30 -11.14
CA ARG A 146 -40.35 3.49 -12.10
C ARG A 146 -39.93 4.31 -13.33
N ASN A 147 -40.82 5.15 -13.84
CA ASN A 147 -40.53 6.01 -14.98
C ASN A 147 -39.49 7.09 -14.60
N GLU A 148 -39.63 7.68 -13.42
CA GLU A 148 -38.66 8.64 -12.87
C GLU A 148 -37.27 8.00 -12.69
N ALA A 149 -37.20 6.79 -12.11
CA ALA A 149 -35.95 6.06 -11.99
C ALA A 149 -35.32 5.74 -13.35
N ARG A 150 -36.11 5.38 -14.37
CA ARG A 150 -35.62 5.16 -15.74
C ARG A 150 -35.09 6.44 -16.39
N GLN A 151 -35.76 7.57 -16.19
CA GLN A 151 -35.29 8.87 -16.66
C GLN A 151 -33.98 9.26 -15.96
N ALA A 152 -33.88 9.05 -14.65
CA ALA A 152 -32.66 9.30 -13.89
C ALA A 152 -31.48 8.43 -14.37
N VAL A 153 -31.72 7.16 -14.73
CA VAL A 153 -30.72 6.30 -15.38
C VAL A 153 -30.30 6.86 -16.74
N ALA A 154 -31.25 7.28 -17.57
CA ALA A 154 -30.94 7.83 -18.91
C ALA A 154 -30.16 9.15 -18.86
N CYS A 155 -30.28 9.93 -17.78
CA CYS A 155 -29.57 11.20 -17.60
C CYS A 155 -28.10 11.05 -17.23
N VAL A 156 -27.63 9.84 -16.88
CA VAL A 156 -26.27 9.59 -16.38
C VAL A 156 -25.54 8.62 -17.32
N ASP A 157 -24.37 9.02 -17.79
CA ASP A 157 -23.50 8.14 -18.58
C ASP A 157 -22.75 7.17 -17.64
N ASP A 158 -23.26 5.93 -17.57
CA ASP A 158 -22.70 4.84 -16.76
C ASP A 158 -21.20 4.63 -16.99
N GLU A 159 -20.78 4.67 -18.25
CA GLU A 159 -19.39 4.40 -18.65
C GLU A 159 -18.48 5.57 -18.29
N ALA A 160 -18.97 6.81 -18.43
CA ALA A 160 -18.22 7.98 -17.97
C ALA A 160 -18.02 7.97 -16.45
N VAL A 161 -19.04 7.59 -15.68
CA VAL A 161 -18.93 7.42 -14.22
C VAL A 161 -17.92 6.34 -13.89
N ARG A 162 -17.99 5.18 -14.55
CA ARG A 162 -17.05 4.06 -14.36
C ARG A 162 -15.60 4.42 -14.66
N LEU A 163 -15.36 5.18 -15.73
CA LEU A 163 -14.02 5.67 -16.08
C LEU A 163 -13.49 6.70 -15.06
N LYS A 164 -14.38 7.53 -14.52
CA LYS A 164 -14.03 8.53 -13.50
C LYS A 164 -13.74 7.88 -12.15
N SER A 165 -14.55 6.91 -11.72
CA SER A 165 -14.38 6.19 -10.46
C SER A 165 -13.15 5.27 -10.45
N ALA A 166 -12.68 4.83 -11.63
CA ALA A 166 -11.45 4.07 -11.77
C ALA A 166 -10.17 4.87 -11.42
N VAL A 167 -10.23 6.21 -11.51
CA VAL A 167 -9.12 7.10 -11.17
C VAL A 167 -9.15 7.40 -9.67
N LYS A 168 -7.98 7.35 -9.04
CA LYS A 168 -7.83 7.59 -7.60
C LYS A 168 -8.15 9.05 -7.28
N SER A 169 -8.94 9.28 -6.23
CA SER A 169 -9.44 10.63 -5.87
C SER A 169 -8.35 11.55 -5.29
N ARG A 170 -7.25 10.96 -4.78
CA ARG A 170 -6.17 11.66 -4.05
C ARG A 170 -4.81 11.52 -4.71
N ASP A 171 -4.77 11.60 -6.04
CA ASP A 171 -3.50 11.60 -6.78
C ASP A 171 -2.74 12.93 -6.65
N GLY A 172 -1.43 12.84 -6.92
CA GLY A 172 -0.56 14.01 -7.12
C GLY A 172 -1.06 14.89 -8.27
N PHE A 173 -0.60 16.14 -8.30
CA PHE A 173 -0.83 17.08 -9.38
C PHE A 173 -0.42 16.50 -10.74
N PHE A 174 0.79 15.93 -10.83
CA PHE A 174 1.30 15.41 -12.10
C PHE A 174 0.45 14.24 -12.59
N THR A 175 0.16 13.27 -11.72
CA THR A 175 -0.69 12.12 -12.07
C THR A 175 -2.09 12.57 -12.49
N THR A 176 -2.71 13.49 -11.75
CA THR A 176 -4.08 13.96 -12.02
C THR A 176 -4.19 14.66 -13.37
N HIS A 177 -3.24 15.54 -13.71
CA HIS A 177 -3.35 16.42 -14.87
C HIS A 177 -2.60 15.93 -16.11
N PHE A 178 -1.55 15.12 -15.94
CA PHE A 178 -0.68 14.69 -17.05
C PHE A 178 -0.73 13.19 -17.33
N ILE A 179 -1.36 12.37 -16.49
CA ILE A 179 -1.41 10.90 -16.67
C ILE A 179 -2.86 10.40 -16.74
N SER A 180 -3.62 10.61 -15.65
CA SER A 180 -5.01 10.16 -15.48
C SER A 180 -6.00 10.58 -16.57
N PRO A 181 -5.86 11.73 -17.29
CA PRO A 181 -6.79 12.09 -18.34
C PRO A 181 -6.89 11.06 -19.47
N TYR A 182 -5.78 10.37 -19.79
CA TYR A 182 -5.72 9.38 -20.86
C TYR A 182 -5.44 7.95 -20.39
N SER A 183 -4.74 7.73 -19.27
CA SER A 183 -4.45 6.38 -18.77
C SER A 183 -5.72 5.57 -18.47
N ARG A 184 -6.80 6.23 -18.05
CA ARG A 184 -8.11 5.56 -17.84
C ARG A 184 -8.69 4.98 -19.13
N TYR A 185 -8.41 5.57 -20.28
CA TYR A 185 -8.82 5.02 -21.57
C TYR A 185 -7.93 3.87 -22.02
N ILE A 186 -6.65 3.87 -21.61
CA ILE A 186 -5.75 2.72 -21.76
C ILE A 186 -6.27 1.56 -20.91
N ALA A 187 -6.62 1.80 -19.64
CA ALA A 187 -7.23 0.81 -18.75
C ALA A 187 -8.49 0.19 -19.38
N ARG A 188 -9.40 1.01 -19.94
CA ARG A 188 -10.56 0.52 -20.69
C ARG A 188 -10.18 -0.30 -21.92
N TRP A 189 -9.20 0.16 -22.70
CA TRP A 189 -8.71 -0.58 -23.87
C TRP A 189 -8.18 -1.97 -23.45
N CYS A 190 -7.41 -2.05 -22.37
CA CYS A 190 -6.93 -3.29 -21.78
C CYS A 190 -8.09 -4.19 -21.36
N ALA A 191 -9.10 -3.64 -20.66
CA ALA A 191 -10.29 -4.38 -20.22
C ALA A 191 -11.04 -5.00 -21.42
N ARG A 192 -11.22 -4.23 -22.51
CA ARG A 192 -11.87 -4.71 -23.75
C ARG A 192 -11.08 -5.79 -24.47
N ARG A 193 -9.76 -5.85 -24.27
CA ARG A 193 -8.87 -6.89 -24.83
C ARG A 193 -8.71 -8.10 -23.91
N GLY A 194 -9.37 -8.11 -22.75
CA GLY A 194 -9.24 -9.19 -21.76
C GLY A 194 -7.88 -9.24 -21.08
N LEU A 195 -7.10 -8.15 -21.12
CA LEU A 195 -5.85 -8.06 -20.36
C LEU A 195 -6.14 -7.93 -18.87
N THR A 196 -5.34 -8.60 -18.06
CA THR A 196 -5.44 -8.55 -16.59
C THR A 196 -4.58 -7.42 -16.01
N PRO A 197 -4.92 -6.86 -14.83
CA PRO A 197 -4.07 -5.89 -14.12
C PRO A 197 -2.62 -6.37 -14.00
N ASN A 198 -2.40 -7.60 -13.54
CA ASN A 198 -1.06 -8.16 -13.34
C ASN A 198 -0.21 -8.19 -14.63
N GLN A 199 -0.82 -8.41 -15.81
CA GLN A 199 -0.12 -8.34 -17.09
C GLN A 199 0.34 -6.92 -17.40
N VAL A 200 -0.50 -5.92 -17.12
CA VAL A 200 -0.17 -4.50 -17.32
C VAL A 200 0.90 -4.05 -16.33
N THR A 201 0.82 -4.46 -15.05
CA THR A 201 1.85 -4.22 -14.03
C THR A 201 3.20 -4.84 -14.42
N THR A 202 3.19 -6.05 -14.97
CA THR A 202 4.40 -6.70 -15.48
C THR A 202 4.98 -5.95 -16.67
N ALA A 203 4.14 -5.49 -17.61
CA ALA A 203 4.58 -4.66 -18.73
C ALA A 203 5.18 -3.32 -18.27
N SER A 204 4.61 -2.70 -17.24
CA SER A 204 5.17 -1.51 -16.59
C SER A 204 6.57 -1.78 -16.03
N LEU A 205 6.76 -2.88 -15.29
CA LEU A 205 8.07 -3.26 -14.74
C LEU A 205 9.09 -3.48 -15.86
N ILE A 206 8.76 -4.28 -16.88
CA ILE A 206 9.66 -4.53 -18.02
C ILE A 206 10.08 -3.22 -18.67
N THR A 207 9.12 -2.31 -18.89
CA THR A 207 9.40 -0.98 -19.47
C THR A 207 10.37 -0.18 -18.61
N ALA A 208 10.22 -0.19 -17.28
CA ALA A 208 11.14 0.48 -16.37
C ALA A 208 12.54 -0.15 -16.35
N LEU A 209 12.64 -1.48 -16.44
CA LEU A 209 13.92 -2.17 -16.52
C LEU A 209 14.65 -1.84 -17.83
N ILE A 210 13.93 -1.74 -18.94
CA ILE A 210 14.47 -1.23 -20.21
C ILE A 210 14.93 0.22 -20.04
N ALA A 211 14.13 1.06 -19.37
CA ALA A 211 14.51 2.45 -19.08
C ALA A 211 15.81 2.54 -18.27
N ALA A 212 15.94 1.73 -17.21
CA ALA A 212 17.16 1.61 -16.42
C ALA A 212 18.35 1.12 -17.25
N GLY A 213 18.13 0.16 -18.15
CA GLY A 213 19.14 -0.32 -19.11
C GLY A 213 19.59 0.78 -20.08
N CYS A 214 18.66 1.59 -20.59
CA CYS A 214 18.97 2.76 -21.41
C CYS A 214 19.79 3.80 -20.64
N ALA A 215 19.43 4.09 -19.39
CA ALA A 215 20.21 4.97 -18.52
C ALA A 215 21.62 4.42 -18.28
N ALA A 216 21.75 3.11 -18.06
CA ALA A 216 23.03 2.46 -17.84
C ALA A 216 23.99 2.56 -19.04
N THR A 217 23.52 2.87 -20.25
CA THR A 217 24.41 3.10 -21.40
C THR A 217 25.38 4.27 -21.18
N GLY A 218 25.01 5.25 -20.34
CA GLY A 218 25.83 6.45 -20.09
C GLY A 218 25.86 7.45 -21.25
N THR A 219 25.07 7.22 -22.31
CA THR A 219 25.00 8.09 -23.48
C THR A 219 23.83 9.08 -23.38
N ARG A 220 23.93 10.22 -24.06
CA ARG A 220 22.84 11.20 -24.06
C ARG A 220 21.54 10.64 -24.66
N GLY A 221 21.64 9.90 -25.76
CA GLY A 221 20.50 9.21 -26.36
C GLY A 221 19.87 8.20 -25.40
N GLY A 222 20.70 7.44 -24.67
CA GLY A 222 20.26 6.51 -23.63
C GLY A 222 19.51 7.18 -22.49
N PHE A 223 19.99 8.33 -22.00
CA PHE A 223 19.28 9.09 -20.96
C PHE A 223 17.95 9.67 -21.43
N VAL A 224 17.87 10.17 -22.67
CA VAL A 224 16.59 10.64 -23.24
C VAL A 224 15.60 9.49 -23.37
N ALA A 225 16.04 8.33 -23.89
CA ALA A 225 15.22 7.14 -23.97
C ALA A 225 14.77 6.66 -22.58
N ALA A 226 15.66 6.68 -21.59
CA ALA A 226 15.35 6.32 -20.21
C ALA A 226 14.24 7.21 -19.61
N GLY A 227 14.33 8.53 -19.78
CA GLY A 227 13.30 9.46 -19.30
C GLY A 227 11.93 9.22 -19.95
N LEU A 228 11.89 9.01 -21.27
CA LEU A 228 10.64 8.72 -21.98
C LEU A 228 10.02 7.39 -21.56
N LEU A 229 10.84 6.33 -21.46
CA LEU A 229 10.40 5.01 -21.03
C LEU A 229 9.98 5.00 -19.56
N LEU A 230 10.58 5.84 -18.71
CA LEU A 230 10.19 5.99 -17.31
C LEU A 230 8.76 6.56 -17.20
N ILE A 231 8.45 7.60 -17.98
CA ILE A 231 7.07 8.13 -18.06
C ILE A 231 6.11 7.09 -18.63
N LEU A 232 6.49 6.38 -19.68
CA LEU A 232 5.66 5.32 -20.26
C LEU A 232 5.36 4.22 -19.24
N SER A 233 6.36 3.76 -18.49
CA SER A 233 6.19 2.81 -17.38
C SER A 233 5.21 3.37 -16.34
N PHE A 234 5.34 4.63 -15.94
CA PHE A 234 4.43 5.27 -14.99
C PHE A 234 2.98 5.39 -15.51
N VAL A 235 2.79 5.59 -16.81
CA VAL A 235 1.46 5.56 -17.44
C VAL A 235 0.83 4.17 -17.33
N LEU A 236 1.60 3.13 -17.63
CA LEU A 236 1.14 1.73 -17.55
C LEU A 236 0.82 1.33 -16.11
N ASP A 237 1.64 1.79 -15.17
CA ASP A 237 1.45 1.64 -13.72
C ASP A 237 0.12 2.26 -13.27
N CYS A 238 -0.15 3.51 -13.64
CA CYS A 238 -1.44 4.11 -13.33
C CYS A 238 -2.60 3.35 -14.00
N ALA A 239 -2.39 2.83 -15.22
CA ALA A 239 -3.40 2.11 -15.97
C ALA A 239 -3.73 0.73 -15.39
N ASP A 240 -2.80 0.04 -14.70
CA ASP A 240 -3.07 -1.26 -14.10
C ASP A 240 -4.03 -1.16 -12.90
N GLY A 241 -3.83 -0.18 -12.01
CA GLY A 241 -4.67 0.04 -10.85
C GLY A 241 -6.03 0.61 -11.27
N GLN A 242 -6.04 1.44 -12.31
CA GLN A 242 -7.28 1.88 -12.95
C GLN A 242 -8.01 0.71 -13.61
N LEU A 243 -7.31 -0.25 -14.23
CA LEU A 243 -7.91 -1.46 -14.80
C LEU A 243 -8.49 -2.37 -13.71
N ALA A 244 -7.78 -2.55 -12.60
CA ALA A 244 -8.27 -3.30 -11.45
C ALA A 244 -9.56 -2.70 -10.90
N ARG A 245 -9.61 -1.37 -10.71
CA ARG A 245 -10.81 -0.65 -10.27
C ARG A 245 -11.93 -0.66 -11.30
N TYR A 246 -11.61 -0.41 -12.57
CA TYR A 246 -12.57 -0.40 -13.68
C TYR A 246 -13.24 -1.78 -13.85
N SER A 247 -12.49 -2.86 -13.71
CA SER A 247 -12.97 -4.23 -13.89
C SER A 247 -13.35 -4.95 -12.59
N LEU A 248 -13.20 -4.31 -11.43
CA LEU A 248 -13.29 -4.91 -10.08
C LEU A 248 -12.46 -6.20 -9.92
N GLN A 249 -11.33 -6.26 -10.61
CA GLN A 249 -10.39 -7.38 -10.55
C GLN A 249 -9.33 -7.10 -9.48
N TYR A 250 -9.70 -7.31 -8.22
CA TYR A 250 -8.79 -7.17 -7.09
C TYR A 250 -8.23 -8.53 -6.67
N SER A 251 -6.93 -8.58 -6.44
CA SER A 251 -6.27 -9.75 -5.85
C SER A 251 -5.16 -9.32 -4.88
N THR A 252 -4.82 -10.19 -3.93
CA THR A 252 -3.70 -9.99 -3.00
C THR A 252 -2.37 -9.99 -3.68
N LEU A 253 -2.18 -11.00 -4.53
CA LEU A 253 -0.99 -11.12 -5.34
C LEU A 253 -0.81 -9.88 -6.22
N GLY A 254 -1.90 -9.35 -6.80
CA GLY A 254 -1.86 -8.11 -7.58
C GLY A 254 -1.44 -6.89 -6.75
N ALA A 255 -2.03 -6.70 -5.56
CA ALA A 255 -1.65 -5.61 -4.66
C ALA A 255 -0.19 -5.69 -4.20
N TRP A 256 0.30 -6.90 -3.90
CA TRP A 256 1.70 -7.12 -3.54
C TRP A 256 2.65 -6.94 -4.72
N LEU A 257 2.27 -7.41 -5.92
CA LEU A 257 3.07 -7.24 -7.14
C LEU A 257 3.24 -5.76 -7.47
N ASP A 258 2.15 -4.98 -7.43
CA ASP A 258 2.15 -3.54 -7.64
C ASP A 258 3.12 -2.83 -6.68
N ALA A 259 2.91 -3.05 -5.38
CA ALA A 259 3.74 -2.56 -4.30
C ALA A 259 5.24 -2.90 -4.44
N THR A 260 5.54 -4.15 -4.80
CA THR A 260 6.91 -4.66 -4.95
C THR A 260 7.57 -4.08 -6.19
N PHE A 261 6.84 -4.07 -7.32
CA PHE A 261 7.38 -3.63 -8.59
C PHE A 261 7.68 -2.14 -8.55
N ASP A 262 6.88 -1.33 -7.86
CA ASP A 262 7.19 0.08 -7.66
C ASP A 262 8.56 0.33 -7.03
N ARG A 263 8.94 -0.45 -6.01
CA ARG A 263 10.26 -0.35 -5.39
C ARG A 263 11.35 -0.87 -6.31
N ALA A 264 11.10 -2.00 -6.98
CA ALA A 264 12.03 -2.58 -7.93
C ALA A 264 12.35 -1.62 -9.09
N LYS A 265 11.32 -0.97 -9.68
CA LYS A 265 11.49 0.02 -10.76
C LYS A 265 12.34 1.20 -10.28
N GLU A 266 12.05 1.74 -9.10
CA GLU A 266 12.77 2.88 -8.52
C GLU A 266 14.26 2.55 -8.30
N TYR A 267 14.55 1.42 -7.64
CA TYR A 267 15.93 1.03 -7.34
C TYR A 267 16.71 0.64 -8.59
N ALA A 268 16.06 -0.05 -9.54
CA ALA A 268 16.67 -0.36 -10.83
C ALA A 268 17.02 0.91 -11.61
N TYR A 269 16.14 1.92 -11.61
CA TYR A 269 16.41 3.18 -12.29
C TYR A 269 17.57 3.96 -11.66
N TYR A 270 17.64 4.02 -10.31
CA TYR A 270 18.78 4.62 -9.61
C TYR A 270 20.09 3.88 -9.92
N ALA A 271 20.10 2.56 -9.91
CA ALA A 271 21.26 1.76 -10.29
C ALA A 271 21.65 1.99 -11.76
N GLY A 272 20.68 2.07 -12.67
CA GLY A 272 20.91 2.37 -14.09
C GLY A 272 21.57 3.73 -14.29
N LEU A 273 21.08 4.78 -13.62
CA LEU A 273 21.70 6.10 -13.63
C LEU A 273 23.13 6.08 -13.08
N ALA A 274 23.36 5.40 -11.95
CA ALA A 274 24.68 5.31 -11.33
C ALA A 274 25.69 4.55 -12.21
N LEU A 275 25.27 3.44 -12.82
CA LEU A 275 26.08 2.70 -13.80
C LEU A 275 26.42 3.55 -15.02
N GLY A 276 25.43 4.26 -15.57
CA GLY A 276 25.61 5.12 -16.73
C GLY A 276 26.57 6.28 -16.46
N ALA A 277 26.46 6.92 -15.29
CA ALA A 277 27.35 7.98 -14.85
C ALA A 277 28.79 7.46 -14.66
N ALA A 278 28.96 6.32 -13.99
CA ALA A 278 30.27 5.72 -13.72
C ALA A 278 31.03 5.37 -15.02
N ARG A 279 30.32 4.94 -16.07
CA ARG A 279 30.92 4.72 -17.41
C ARG A 279 31.45 6.00 -18.05
N GLY A 280 30.84 7.15 -17.73
CA GLY A 280 31.31 8.48 -18.12
C GLY A 280 32.36 9.07 -17.18
N GLY A 281 32.85 8.31 -16.19
CA GLY A 281 33.81 8.76 -15.18
C GLY A 281 33.21 9.54 -14.01
N ASP A 282 31.89 9.62 -13.90
CA ASP A 282 31.18 10.34 -12.84
C ASP A 282 30.60 9.35 -11.81
N ASP A 283 31.32 9.08 -10.72
CA ASP A 283 30.81 8.18 -9.67
C ASP A 283 29.73 8.88 -8.82
N VAL A 284 28.51 8.38 -8.95
CA VAL A 284 27.32 8.85 -8.23
C VAL A 284 26.66 7.75 -7.41
N TRP A 285 27.32 6.60 -7.19
CA TRP A 285 26.73 5.49 -6.43
C TRP A 285 26.37 5.86 -4.99
N ALA A 286 27.19 6.69 -4.34
CA ALA A 286 26.88 7.23 -3.01
C ALA A 286 25.60 8.09 -3.02
N LEU A 287 25.37 8.86 -4.09
CA LEU A 287 24.14 9.66 -4.24
C LEU A 287 22.91 8.77 -4.51
N ALA A 288 23.07 7.75 -5.35
CA ALA A 288 22.02 6.77 -5.62
C ALA A 288 21.61 5.99 -4.37
N LEU A 289 22.61 5.51 -3.60
CA LEU A 289 22.38 4.86 -2.31
C LEU A 289 21.76 5.83 -1.31
N GLY A 290 22.27 7.05 -1.19
CA GLY A 290 21.71 8.09 -0.33
C GLY A 290 20.25 8.41 -0.65
N ALA A 291 19.88 8.46 -1.93
CA ALA A 291 18.50 8.68 -2.37
C ALA A 291 17.58 7.53 -1.96
N MET A 292 18.04 6.27 -2.12
CA MET A 292 17.31 5.09 -1.65
C MET A 292 17.14 5.08 -0.12
N VAL A 293 18.19 5.42 0.64
CA VAL A 293 18.12 5.52 2.11
C VAL A 293 17.09 6.56 2.52
N LEU A 294 17.20 7.77 1.98
CA LEU A 294 16.30 8.88 2.31
C LEU A 294 14.83 8.55 1.97
N GLN A 295 14.59 7.99 0.79
CA GLN A 295 13.24 7.61 0.38
C GLN A 295 12.65 6.51 1.26
N THR A 296 13.46 5.50 1.60
CA THR A 296 13.02 4.38 2.44
C THR A 296 12.73 4.85 3.87
N CYS A 297 13.60 5.67 4.47
CA CYS A 297 13.34 6.27 5.77
C CYS A 297 12.06 7.12 5.78
N ARG A 298 11.85 7.93 4.73
CA ARG A 298 10.64 8.74 4.58
C ARG A 298 9.37 7.87 4.53
N HIS A 299 9.36 6.82 3.71
CA HIS A 299 8.23 5.90 3.64
C HIS A 299 7.99 5.18 4.97
N VAL A 300 9.02 4.73 5.67
CA VAL A 300 8.87 4.08 6.99
C VAL A 300 8.33 5.06 8.03
N VAL A 301 8.68 6.35 7.96
CA VAL A 301 8.04 7.41 8.77
C VAL A 301 6.55 7.51 8.43
N ASP A 302 6.19 7.51 7.14
CA ASP A 302 4.79 7.53 6.69
C ASP A 302 4.00 6.36 7.27
N PHE A 303 4.50 5.13 7.08
CA PHE A 303 3.84 3.92 7.53
C PHE A 303 3.74 3.82 9.04
N SER A 304 4.85 4.06 9.76
CA SER A 304 4.88 3.94 11.22
C SER A 304 3.94 4.96 11.88
N PHE A 305 3.86 6.18 11.34
CA PHE A 305 2.92 7.18 11.87
C PHE A 305 1.46 6.81 11.60
N ASN A 306 1.13 6.37 10.38
CA ASN A 306 -0.23 6.02 10.02
C ASN A 306 -0.69 4.80 10.84
N GLU A 307 0.15 3.76 10.96
CA GLU A 307 -0.15 2.57 11.74
C GLU A 307 -0.34 2.89 13.23
N ALA A 308 0.52 3.76 13.80
CA ALA A 308 0.41 4.19 15.18
C ALA A 308 -0.90 4.95 15.50
N ASN A 309 -1.58 5.47 14.47
CA ASN A 309 -2.81 6.25 14.59
C ASN A 309 -4.00 5.60 13.88
N HIS A 310 -3.87 4.38 13.37
CA HIS A 310 -4.90 3.72 12.58
C HIS A 310 -6.22 3.55 13.37
N ASP A 311 -6.13 3.31 14.67
CA ASP A 311 -7.30 3.13 15.54
C ASP A 311 -7.74 4.45 16.22
N ALA A 312 -7.17 5.60 15.84
CA ALA A 312 -7.50 6.88 16.45
C ALA A 312 -8.83 7.43 15.88
N THR A 313 -9.75 7.82 16.78
CA THR A 313 -11.03 8.44 16.41
C THR A 313 -10.85 9.73 15.61
N ALA A 314 -11.79 10.01 14.69
CA ALA A 314 -11.77 11.16 13.78
C ALA A 314 -11.47 12.50 14.47
N ASN A 315 -10.68 13.36 13.80
CA ASN A 315 -10.16 14.60 14.36
C ASN A 315 -11.17 15.75 14.32
N THR A 316 -11.44 16.35 15.48
CA THR A 316 -12.20 17.61 15.62
C THR A 316 -11.33 18.81 16.00
N SER A 317 -10.01 18.76 15.75
CA SER A 317 -9.07 19.79 16.22
C SER A 317 -9.11 21.09 15.40
N PRO A 318 -8.68 22.24 15.96
CA PRO A 318 -8.57 23.51 15.24
C PRO A 318 -7.66 23.45 14.01
N THR A 319 -6.64 22.59 14.03
CA THR A 319 -5.77 22.31 12.89
C THR A 319 -6.48 21.56 11.75
N ALA A 320 -7.44 20.68 12.06
CA ALA A 320 -8.28 20.05 11.04
C ALA A 320 -9.19 21.09 10.39
N ALA A 321 -9.83 21.96 11.19
CA ALA A 321 -10.64 23.06 10.69
C ALA A 321 -9.85 24.08 9.84
N LEU A 322 -8.58 24.32 10.16
CA LEU A 322 -7.68 25.15 9.33
C LEU A 322 -7.32 24.45 8.02
N SER A 323 -7.07 23.15 8.04
CA SER A 323 -6.86 22.34 6.82
C SER A 323 -8.06 22.43 5.90
N ASP A 324 -9.28 22.22 6.43
CA ASP A 324 -10.53 22.29 5.67
C ASP A 324 -10.75 23.69 5.07
N LYS A 325 -10.43 24.75 5.82
CA LYS A 325 -10.47 26.14 5.32
C LYS A 325 -9.46 26.40 4.21
N LEU A 326 -8.23 25.89 4.33
CA LEU A 326 -7.24 26.03 3.26
C LEU A 326 -7.62 25.20 2.03
N ASP A 327 -8.21 24.02 2.22
CA ASP A 327 -8.66 23.15 1.13
C ASP A 327 -9.81 23.76 0.31
N SER A 328 -10.52 24.75 0.88
CA SER A 328 -11.49 25.58 0.14
C SER A 328 -10.84 26.48 -0.93
N VAL A 329 -9.52 26.70 -0.87
CA VAL A 329 -8.75 27.46 -1.87
C VAL A 329 -8.00 26.48 -2.78
N GLY A 330 -8.61 26.16 -3.92
CA GLY A 330 -8.23 25.03 -4.78
C GLY A 330 -6.76 24.95 -5.21
N TRP A 331 -6.05 26.07 -5.39
CA TRP A 331 -4.62 26.04 -5.76
C TRP A 331 -3.71 25.62 -4.58
N THR A 332 -4.10 25.91 -3.34
CA THR A 332 -3.30 25.57 -2.16
C THR A 332 -3.28 24.06 -1.88
N VAL A 333 -4.34 23.35 -2.28
CA VAL A 333 -4.42 21.88 -2.25
C VAL A 333 -3.32 21.28 -3.11
N TRP A 334 -3.14 21.78 -4.33
CA TRP A 334 -2.13 21.26 -5.25
C TRP A 334 -0.71 21.56 -4.78
N VAL A 335 -0.44 22.77 -4.29
CA VAL A 335 0.87 23.10 -3.72
C VAL A 335 1.19 22.20 -2.52
N ARG A 336 0.24 21.98 -1.61
CA ARG A 336 0.45 21.08 -0.47
C ARG A 336 0.71 19.64 -0.91
N ARG A 337 0.00 19.14 -1.92
CA ARG A 337 0.23 17.81 -2.50
C ARG A 337 1.62 17.71 -3.14
N MET A 338 2.04 18.71 -3.91
CA MET A 338 3.34 18.74 -4.58
C MET A 338 4.52 18.87 -3.62
N ILE A 339 4.40 19.62 -2.52
CA ILE A 339 5.45 19.80 -1.50
C ILE A 339 5.92 18.47 -0.92
N VAL A 340 5.02 17.49 -0.84
CA VAL A 340 5.30 16.16 -0.32
C VAL A 340 6.03 15.28 -1.36
N LEU A 341 6.29 15.80 -2.56
CA LEU A 341 6.93 15.14 -3.69
C LEU A 341 6.37 13.71 -3.92
N PRO A 342 5.08 13.58 -4.27
CA PRO A 342 4.45 12.29 -4.53
C PRO A 342 5.11 11.55 -5.69
N ILE A 343 4.71 10.28 -5.88
CA ILE A 343 5.28 9.41 -6.91
C ILE A 343 5.24 10.10 -8.29
N GLY A 344 4.10 10.63 -8.72
CA GLY A 344 3.99 11.27 -10.04
C GLY A 344 4.96 12.43 -10.26
N GLU A 345 5.04 13.37 -9.32
CA GLU A 345 5.93 14.53 -9.37
C GLU A 345 7.39 14.11 -9.37
N ARG A 346 7.73 13.13 -8.53
CA ARG A 346 9.09 12.60 -8.42
C ARG A 346 9.53 11.91 -9.70
N TRP A 347 8.67 11.07 -10.28
CA TRP A 347 8.96 10.37 -11.52
C TRP A 347 9.06 11.34 -12.70
N ALA A 348 8.20 12.35 -12.77
CA ALA A 348 8.30 13.43 -13.75
C ALA A 348 9.63 14.18 -13.64
N MET A 349 10.00 14.59 -12.43
CA MET A 349 11.27 15.26 -12.16
C MET A 349 12.46 14.40 -12.57
N ILE A 350 12.50 13.12 -12.15
CA ILE A 350 13.58 12.20 -12.50
C ILE A 350 13.65 12.00 -14.02
N ALA A 351 12.52 11.76 -14.69
CA ALA A 351 12.48 11.53 -16.14
C ALA A 351 13.01 12.73 -16.92
N VAL A 352 12.51 13.94 -16.59
CA VAL A 352 12.90 15.18 -17.28
C VAL A 352 14.37 15.48 -17.00
N LEU A 353 14.82 15.45 -15.75
CA LEU A 353 16.21 15.74 -15.40
C LEU A 353 17.18 14.72 -15.97
N THR A 354 16.81 13.43 -16.01
CA THR A 354 17.61 12.40 -16.67
C THR A 354 17.79 12.77 -18.15
N ALA A 355 16.70 13.09 -18.83
CA ALA A 355 16.72 13.38 -20.26
C ALA A 355 17.45 14.69 -20.61
N VAL A 356 17.39 15.71 -19.73
CA VAL A 356 17.90 17.06 -20.04
C VAL A 356 19.20 17.43 -19.32
N THR A 357 19.62 16.71 -18.28
CA THR A 357 20.80 17.03 -17.46
C THR A 357 21.74 15.83 -17.27
N THR A 358 22.43 15.73 -16.14
CA THR A 358 23.32 14.61 -15.77
C THR A 358 22.72 13.79 -14.64
N PRO A 359 23.14 12.51 -14.47
CA PRO A 359 22.73 11.69 -13.33
C PRO A 359 23.01 12.37 -11.98
N ARG A 360 24.17 13.04 -11.82
CA ARG A 360 24.52 13.78 -10.60
C ARG A 360 23.52 14.89 -10.27
N ILE A 361 23.15 15.72 -11.24
CA ILE A 361 22.14 16.78 -11.05
C ILE A 361 20.78 16.17 -10.71
N THR A 362 20.41 15.09 -11.38
CA THR A 362 19.17 14.35 -11.11
C THR A 362 19.13 13.86 -9.66
N PHE A 363 20.21 13.26 -9.16
CA PHE A 363 20.28 12.83 -7.76
C PHE A 363 20.33 13.99 -6.76
N TYR A 364 21.01 15.09 -7.06
CA TYR A 364 20.97 16.27 -6.17
C TYR A 364 19.55 16.83 -6.05
N ALA A 365 18.85 17.01 -7.17
CA ALA A 365 17.47 17.48 -7.15
C ALA A 365 16.56 16.51 -6.37
N LEU A 366 16.73 15.21 -6.57
CA LEU A 366 16.01 14.17 -5.85
C LEU A 366 16.28 14.20 -4.35
N LEU A 367 17.55 14.24 -3.94
CA LEU A 367 17.94 14.29 -2.53
C LEU A 367 17.42 15.54 -1.83
N ILE A 368 17.57 16.71 -2.45
CA ILE A 368 17.09 17.99 -1.90
C ILE A 368 15.57 17.97 -1.78
N GLY A 369 14.86 17.58 -2.85
CA GLY A 369 13.40 17.52 -2.87
C GLY A 369 12.85 16.52 -1.83
N CYS A 370 13.41 15.30 -1.78
CA CYS A 370 13.00 14.30 -0.81
C CYS A 370 13.35 14.70 0.63
N ALA A 371 14.48 15.38 0.87
CA ALA A 371 14.88 15.82 2.21
C ALA A 371 13.94 16.93 2.71
N PHE A 372 13.57 17.86 1.82
CA PHE A 372 12.57 18.88 2.13
C PHE A 372 11.21 18.25 2.45
N ALA A 373 10.73 17.35 1.58
CA ALA A 373 9.47 16.64 1.78
C ALA A 373 9.46 15.80 3.07
N ALA A 374 10.55 15.08 3.37
CA ALA A 374 10.71 14.30 4.60
C ALA A 374 10.68 15.20 5.84
N THR A 375 11.39 16.34 5.81
CA THR A 375 11.42 17.29 6.92
C THR A 375 10.03 17.89 7.16
N TYR A 376 9.37 18.35 6.10
CA TYR A 376 8.02 18.95 6.16
C TYR A 376 7.00 17.98 6.75
N THR A 377 6.93 16.75 6.23
CA THR A 377 5.97 15.74 6.68
C THR A 377 6.27 15.23 8.09
N THR A 378 7.54 14.97 8.41
CA THR A 378 7.95 14.51 9.75
C THR A 378 7.69 15.57 10.81
N ALA A 379 8.04 16.83 10.55
CA ALA A 379 7.79 17.92 11.48
C ALA A 379 6.29 18.09 11.78
N GLY A 380 5.45 18.07 10.74
CA GLY A 380 3.99 18.11 10.90
C GLY A 380 3.44 16.95 11.72
N ARG A 381 4.00 15.74 11.55
CA ARG A 381 3.61 14.55 12.33
C ARG A 381 4.09 14.55 13.77
N VAL A 382 5.29 15.04 14.03
CA VAL A 382 5.79 15.25 15.39
C VAL A 382 4.90 16.24 16.12
N LEU A 383 4.57 17.37 15.47
CA LEU A 383 3.64 18.35 16.03
C LEU A 383 2.26 17.74 16.31
N ARG A 384 1.69 16.99 15.36
CA ARG A 384 0.41 16.26 15.55
C ARG A 384 0.50 15.25 16.70
N SER A 385 1.61 14.54 16.83
CA SER A 385 1.81 13.52 17.88
C SER A 385 1.92 14.13 19.28
N LEU A 386 2.56 15.29 19.42
CA LEU A 386 2.73 15.97 20.70
C LEU A 386 1.46 16.73 21.13
N THR A 387 0.68 17.21 20.16
CA THR A 387 -0.57 17.93 20.43
C THR A 387 -1.75 16.98 20.66
N ARG A 388 -1.76 15.80 20.04
CA ARG A 388 -2.82 14.80 20.23
C ARG A 388 -2.51 13.91 21.44
N LYS A 389 -3.40 13.92 22.44
CA LYS A 389 -3.42 12.92 23.52
C LYS A 389 -4.08 11.60 23.08
N ALA A 390 -3.76 11.12 21.88
CA ALA A 390 -4.33 9.87 21.37
C ALA A 390 -3.76 8.68 22.14
N ARG A 391 -4.64 7.81 22.64
CA ARG A 391 -4.23 6.56 23.29
C ARG A 391 -3.97 5.52 22.22
N ARG A 392 -2.74 4.98 22.19
CA ARG A 392 -2.36 3.92 21.24
C ARG A 392 -2.81 2.55 21.73
N THR A 393 -3.32 1.75 20.80
CA THR A 393 -3.78 0.38 21.03
C THR A 393 -2.61 -0.59 21.15
N ASP A 394 -2.87 -1.78 21.70
CA ASP A 394 -1.89 -2.87 21.70
C ASP A 394 -1.54 -3.35 20.29
N ARG A 395 -2.51 -3.34 19.37
CA ARG A 395 -2.32 -3.62 17.94
C ARG A 395 -1.29 -2.68 17.32
N ALA A 396 -1.47 -1.37 17.50
CA ALA A 396 -0.55 -0.37 16.98
C ALA A 396 0.86 -0.51 17.57
N ALA A 397 0.97 -0.80 18.88
CA ALA A 397 2.25 -1.02 19.53
C ALA A 397 2.97 -2.28 19.01
N GLN A 398 2.22 -3.35 18.72
CA GLN A 398 2.76 -4.58 18.12
C GLN A 398 3.22 -4.32 16.69
N ALA A 399 2.41 -3.65 15.87
CA ALA A 399 2.79 -3.33 14.49
C ALA A 399 4.05 -2.46 14.42
N LEU A 400 4.23 -1.50 15.33
CA LEU A 400 5.48 -0.74 15.44
C LEU A 400 6.67 -1.62 15.86
N ALA A 401 6.47 -2.60 16.74
CA ALA A 401 7.53 -3.53 17.14
C ALA A 401 7.91 -4.46 15.97
N ASP A 402 6.94 -4.92 15.19
CA ASP A 402 7.17 -5.72 13.98
C ASP A 402 7.93 -4.90 12.92
N LEU A 403 7.56 -3.64 12.71
CA LEU A 403 8.27 -2.71 11.83
C LEU A 403 9.69 -2.38 12.28
N ALA A 404 10.03 -2.59 13.57
CA ALA A 404 11.37 -2.34 14.09
C ALA A 404 12.41 -3.35 13.58
N ASP A 405 12.00 -4.55 13.15
CA ASP A 405 12.90 -5.63 12.64
C ASP A 405 14.02 -6.00 13.62
N SER A 406 13.71 -6.01 14.92
CA SER A 406 14.68 -6.34 15.97
C SER A 406 15.09 -7.81 15.88
N GLY A 407 16.39 -8.04 15.83
CA GLY A 407 16.99 -9.35 15.72
C GLY A 407 17.25 -10.05 17.05
N PRO A 408 17.98 -11.18 17.03
CA PRO A 408 18.16 -12.03 18.19
C PRO A 408 18.97 -11.37 19.31
N LEU A 409 19.87 -10.44 18.97
CA LEU A 409 20.67 -9.72 19.97
C LEU A 409 19.79 -8.76 20.76
N ALA A 410 19.00 -7.93 20.06
CA ALA A 410 18.09 -7.00 20.72
C ALA A 410 16.98 -7.74 21.49
N GLU A 411 16.36 -8.77 20.89
CA GLU A 411 15.33 -9.59 21.54
C GLU A 411 15.85 -10.30 22.79
N GLY A 412 17.08 -10.84 22.74
CA GLY A 412 17.71 -11.52 23.86
C GLY A 412 17.93 -10.58 25.04
N LEU A 413 18.50 -9.40 24.78
CA LEU A 413 18.78 -8.39 25.80
C LEU A 413 17.51 -7.72 26.34
N ALA A 414 16.51 -7.48 25.50
CA ALA A 414 15.24 -6.85 25.88
C ALA A 414 14.55 -7.57 27.05
N ARG A 415 14.69 -8.90 27.15
CA ARG A 415 14.12 -9.69 28.26
C ARG A 415 14.68 -9.28 29.62
N PHE A 416 15.96 -8.95 29.69
CA PHE A 416 16.61 -8.50 30.92
C PHE A 416 16.32 -7.02 31.19
N LEU A 417 16.25 -6.21 30.14
CA LEU A 417 16.01 -4.77 30.23
C LEU A 417 14.53 -4.41 30.51
N ARG A 418 13.59 -5.35 30.39
CA ARG A 418 12.16 -5.15 30.73
C ARG A 418 11.94 -4.57 32.13
N LYS A 419 12.79 -4.92 33.10
CA LYS A 419 12.65 -4.46 34.49
C LYS A 419 13.18 -3.04 34.72
N LEU A 420 13.93 -2.48 33.77
CA LEU A 420 14.48 -1.13 33.89
C LEU A 420 13.49 -0.11 33.34
N PRO A 421 13.20 0.98 34.07
CA PRO A 421 12.38 2.08 33.57
C PRO A 421 13.17 2.89 32.53
N ALA A 422 13.31 2.36 31.31
CA ALA A 422 13.86 3.10 30.19
C ALA A 422 12.74 3.95 29.56
N ARG A 423 12.54 5.15 30.09
CA ARG A 423 11.73 6.20 29.46
C ARG A 423 12.63 7.40 29.19
N GLY A 424 12.70 7.83 27.93
CA GLY A 424 13.33 9.09 27.57
C GLY A 424 12.42 10.29 27.86
N PRO A 425 12.86 11.51 27.49
CA PRO A 425 12.03 12.70 27.51
C PRO A 425 10.65 12.45 26.89
N LEU A 426 9.60 13.08 27.47
CA LEU A 426 8.20 12.94 27.03
C LEU A 426 7.67 11.48 27.11
N GLY A 427 8.35 10.60 27.84
CA GLY A 427 7.99 9.19 27.95
C GLY A 427 8.21 8.38 26.67
N SER A 428 8.92 8.95 25.68
CA SER A 428 9.16 8.32 24.37
C SER A 428 10.41 7.43 24.38
N ARG A 429 10.29 6.28 23.71
CA ARG A 429 11.35 5.30 23.48
C ARG A 429 12.24 5.67 22.30
N ALA A 430 11.79 6.56 21.42
CA ALA A 430 12.63 7.09 20.34
C ALA A 430 13.90 7.76 20.89
N PHE A 431 13.81 8.44 22.04
CA PHE A 431 14.99 9.05 22.69
C PHE A 431 15.92 8.03 23.36
N VAL A 432 15.48 6.80 23.58
CA VAL A 432 16.34 5.69 24.04
C VAL A 432 17.09 5.09 22.84
N ALA A 433 16.41 4.97 21.69
CA ALA A 433 16.99 4.46 20.45
C ALA A 433 18.00 5.43 19.80
N LEU A 434 17.73 6.73 19.86
CA LEU A 434 18.45 7.76 19.10
C LEU A 434 19.95 7.85 19.41
N PRO A 435 20.43 7.82 20.68
CA PRO A 435 21.86 7.98 20.98
C PRO A 435 22.72 6.91 20.32
N GLY A 436 22.35 5.63 20.42
CA GLY A 436 23.13 4.55 19.80
C GLY A 436 23.13 4.66 18.27
N ALA A 437 21.99 5.03 17.67
CA ALA A 437 21.88 5.28 16.23
C ALA A 437 22.81 6.41 15.77
N VAL A 438 22.82 7.54 16.49
CA VAL A 438 23.70 8.68 16.18
C VAL A 438 25.17 8.31 16.35
N LEU A 439 25.52 7.57 17.40
CA LEU A 439 26.89 7.20 17.70
C LEU A 439 27.46 6.21 16.67
N VAL A 440 26.71 5.19 16.24
CA VAL A 440 27.20 4.24 15.23
C VAL A 440 27.35 4.88 13.85
N VAL A 441 26.42 5.74 13.45
CA VAL A 441 26.51 6.51 12.19
C VAL A 441 27.63 7.53 12.27
N GLY A 442 27.76 8.24 13.39
CA GLY A 442 28.83 9.22 13.63
C GLY A 442 30.22 8.58 13.59
N ALA A 443 30.40 7.43 14.24
CA ALA A 443 31.65 6.68 14.18
C ALA A 443 31.96 6.23 12.74
N ALA A 444 30.97 5.70 12.00
CA ALA A 444 31.16 5.32 10.60
C ALA A 444 31.52 6.51 9.68
N ALA A 445 31.04 7.72 9.99
CA ALA A 445 31.33 8.93 9.21
C ALA A 445 32.72 9.52 9.50
N LEU A 446 33.10 9.57 10.78
CA LEU A 446 34.27 10.30 11.27
C LEU A 446 35.54 9.46 11.28
N GLU A 447 35.43 8.14 11.50
CA GLU A 447 36.58 7.26 11.60
C GLU A 447 37.12 6.85 10.22
N PRO A 448 38.43 6.54 10.12
CA PRO A 448 38.99 5.92 8.93
C PRO A 448 38.48 4.48 8.76
N TYR A 449 38.50 3.99 7.52
CA TYR A 449 38.20 2.59 7.22
C TYR A 449 39.14 1.65 8.00
N GLY A 450 38.60 0.54 8.52
CA GLY A 450 39.34 -0.39 9.38
C GLY A 450 39.33 -0.07 10.87
N SER A 451 38.79 1.09 11.29
CA SER A 451 38.70 1.44 12.72
C SER A 451 37.79 0.46 13.49
N VAL A 452 38.17 0.16 14.73
CA VAL A 452 37.38 -0.68 15.66
C VAL A 452 36.28 0.11 16.37
N LEU A 453 36.33 1.45 16.36
CA LEU A 453 35.35 2.28 17.05
C LEU A 453 33.91 2.12 16.52
N PRO A 454 33.66 2.04 15.19
CA PRO A 454 32.33 1.69 14.67
C PRO A 454 31.78 0.37 15.20
N VAL A 455 32.63 -0.62 15.49
CA VAL A 455 32.22 -1.90 16.09
C VAL A 455 31.74 -1.69 17.53
N ALA A 456 32.52 -0.95 18.33
CA ALA A 456 32.13 -0.62 19.70
C ALA A 456 30.81 0.19 19.75
N MET A 457 30.64 1.15 18.84
CA MET A 457 29.39 1.92 18.76
C MET A 457 28.22 1.09 18.23
N ALA A 458 28.46 0.10 17.36
CA ALA A 458 27.43 -0.87 16.97
C ALA A 458 27.00 -1.77 18.13
N ALA A 459 27.93 -2.19 19.01
CA ALA A 459 27.59 -2.91 20.23
C ALA A 459 26.75 -2.04 21.18
N LEU A 460 27.07 -0.75 21.31
CA LEU A 460 26.23 0.19 22.06
C LEU A 460 24.86 0.39 21.40
N TYR A 461 24.81 0.45 20.07
CA TYR A 461 23.56 0.51 19.32
C TYR A 461 22.65 -0.69 19.63
N VAL A 462 23.19 -1.91 19.66
CA VAL A 462 22.46 -3.13 20.10
C VAL A 462 21.87 -2.96 21.50
N LEU A 463 22.62 -2.40 22.46
CA LEU A 463 22.12 -2.16 23.82
C LEU A 463 20.97 -1.15 23.83
N THR A 464 21.12 -0.03 23.11
CA THR A 464 20.10 1.02 23.05
C THR A 464 18.84 0.59 22.29
N SER A 465 18.98 -0.20 21.23
CA SER A 465 17.84 -0.74 20.48
C SER A 465 17.06 -1.75 21.33
N ALA A 466 17.76 -2.66 22.02
CA ALA A 466 17.16 -3.60 22.97
C ALA A 466 16.37 -2.88 24.07
N ALA A 467 16.93 -1.81 24.65
CA ALA A 467 16.25 -0.99 25.65
C ALA A 467 14.99 -0.31 25.08
N ALA A 468 15.09 0.22 23.85
CA ALA A 468 14.00 0.90 23.17
C ALA A 468 12.82 -0.03 22.83
N VAL A 469 13.05 -1.32 22.55
CA VAL A 469 11.98 -2.28 22.26
C VAL A 469 11.59 -3.18 23.45
N ALA A 470 12.21 -3.01 24.62
CA ALA A 470 11.95 -3.85 25.79
C ALA A 470 10.50 -3.79 26.33
N GLN A 471 9.76 -2.70 26.09
CA GLN A 471 8.34 -2.54 26.44
C GLN A 471 7.54 -2.07 25.22
N PRO A 472 6.20 -2.22 25.25
CA PRO A 472 5.33 -1.80 24.16
C PRO A 472 5.51 -0.33 23.75
N LEU A 473 5.56 -0.09 22.44
CA LEU A 473 5.78 1.21 21.78
C LEU A 473 4.52 2.10 21.79
N LYS A 474 4.10 2.53 22.98
CA LYS A 474 2.86 3.30 23.21
C LYS A 474 3.06 4.82 23.38
N GLY A 475 4.30 5.29 23.53
CA GLY A 475 4.61 6.71 23.70
C GLY A 475 4.29 7.54 22.47
N ALA A 476 4.01 8.85 22.64
CA ALA A 476 3.56 9.73 21.57
C ALA A 476 4.52 9.80 20.36
N LEU A 477 5.82 9.61 20.59
CA LEU A 477 6.83 9.63 19.53
C LEU A 477 7.44 8.25 19.25
N ASP A 478 6.88 7.17 19.80
CA ASP A 478 7.45 5.82 19.63
C ASP A 478 7.36 5.30 18.19
N TRP A 479 6.53 5.93 17.35
CA TRP A 479 6.48 5.65 15.92
C TRP A 479 7.76 6.06 15.17
N LEU A 480 8.63 6.85 15.80
CA LEU A 480 9.95 7.19 15.27
C LEU A 480 10.98 6.07 15.51
N VAL A 481 10.69 5.07 16.35
CA VAL A 481 11.65 3.99 16.65
C VAL A 481 12.03 3.20 15.38
N PRO A 482 11.08 2.67 14.57
CA PRO A 482 11.46 1.98 13.33
C PRO A 482 12.25 2.86 12.35
N PRO A 483 11.82 4.10 12.01
CA PRO A 483 12.61 4.99 11.16
C PRO A 483 14.03 5.26 11.65
N VAL A 484 14.22 5.46 12.97
CA VAL A 484 15.55 5.68 13.56
C VAL A 484 16.44 4.46 13.34
N PHE A 485 15.89 3.25 13.48
CA PHE A 485 16.65 2.03 13.21
C PHE A 485 17.04 1.87 11.74
N ARG A 486 16.14 2.20 10.80
CA ARG A 486 16.45 2.20 9.36
C ARG A 486 17.55 3.19 9.02
N ALA A 487 17.44 4.42 9.53
CA ALA A 487 18.44 5.45 9.30
C ALA A 487 19.80 5.03 9.85
N ALA A 488 19.85 4.41 11.04
CA ALA A 488 21.09 3.89 11.61
C ALA A 488 21.74 2.83 10.73
N GLU A 489 20.99 1.76 10.41
CA GLU A 489 21.47 0.64 9.62
C GLU A 489 21.96 1.09 8.23
N TYR A 490 21.12 1.82 7.50
CA TYR A 490 21.41 2.16 6.11
C TYR A 490 22.50 3.22 5.96
N CYS A 491 22.54 4.23 6.84
CA CYS A 491 23.61 5.21 6.81
C CYS A 491 24.95 4.58 7.20
N THR A 492 24.99 3.68 8.18
CA THR A 492 26.22 2.97 8.54
C THR A 492 26.74 2.13 7.37
N VAL A 493 25.89 1.37 6.68
CA VAL A 493 26.28 0.61 5.48
C VAL A 493 26.80 1.54 4.38
N LEU A 494 26.10 2.62 4.08
CA LEU A 494 26.50 3.62 3.07
C LEU A 494 27.87 4.21 3.39
N LEU A 495 28.06 4.70 4.62
CA LEU A 495 29.27 5.41 5.02
C LEU A 495 30.49 4.49 5.00
N LEU A 496 30.38 3.28 5.53
CA LEU A 496 31.48 2.31 5.51
C LEU A 496 31.87 1.89 4.09
N ALA A 497 30.87 1.68 3.21
CA ALA A 497 31.13 1.38 1.80
C ALA A 497 31.76 2.56 1.05
N ALA A 498 31.35 3.80 1.36
CA ALA A 498 31.98 5.00 0.80
C ALA A 498 33.45 5.13 1.26
N LYS A 499 33.72 4.88 2.54
CA LYS A 499 35.06 4.95 3.15
C LYS A 499 36.00 3.84 2.71
N ALA A 500 35.47 2.74 2.18
CA ALA A 500 36.29 1.66 1.64
C ALA A 500 37.08 2.11 0.39
N GLU A 501 36.63 3.17 -0.30
CA GLU A 501 37.32 3.78 -1.46
C GLU A 501 37.76 2.78 -2.54
N VAL A 502 37.00 1.67 -2.68
CA VAL A 502 37.24 0.63 -3.69
C VAL A 502 36.02 0.48 -4.57
N ASN A 503 36.28 0.37 -5.88
CA ASN A 503 35.25 0.12 -6.89
C ASN A 503 34.45 -1.14 -6.53
N GLY A 504 33.13 -1.00 -6.51
CA GLY A 504 32.21 -2.11 -6.20
C GLY A 504 31.68 -2.11 -4.76
N ALA A 505 32.34 -1.45 -3.80
CA ALA A 505 31.85 -1.40 -2.41
C ALA A 505 30.47 -0.72 -2.31
N LEU A 506 30.32 0.46 -2.94
CA LEU A 506 29.04 1.19 -2.98
C LEU A 506 27.94 0.45 -3.75
N PRO A 507 28.17 -0.13 -4.95
CA PRO A 507 27.22 -1.03 -5.59
C PRO A 507 26.80 -2.24 -4.72
N ALA A 508 27.76 -2.86 -4.01
CA ALA A 508 27.47 -3.99 -3.12
C ALA A 508 26.60 -3.56 -1.93
N ALA A 509 26.93 -2.41 -1.31
CA ALA A 509 26.10 -1.79 -0.28
C ALA A 509 24.71 -1.41 -0.79
N PHE A 510 24.61 -0.92 -2.04
CA PHE A 510 23.33 -0.65 -2.69
C PHE A 510 22.49 -1.91 -2.80
N GLY A 511 23.07 -3.03 -3.25
CA GLY A 511 22.40 -4.33 -3.29
C GLY A 511 21.91 -4.80 -1.92
N LEU A 512 22.76 -4.65 -0.88
CA LEU A 512 22.39 -5.02 0.49
C LEU A 512 21.23 -4.18 1.02
N VAL A 513 21.33 -2.86 0.92
CA VAL A 513 20.28 -1.94 1.38
C VAL A 513 18.99 -2.15 0.59
N ALA A 514 19.05 -2.41 -0.72
CA ALA A 514 17.86 -2.72 -1.52
C ALA A 514 17.17 -4.00 -1.06
N ALA A 515 17.92 -5.07 -0.77
CA ALA A 515 17.39 -6.34 -0.27
C ALA A 515 16.75 -6.19 1.12
N VAL A 516 17.41 -5.45 2.02
CA VAL A 516 16.89 -5.18 3.36
C VAL A 516 15.68 -4.24 3.31
N ALA A 517 15.71 -3.21 2.47
CA ALA A 517 14.56 -2.32 2.25
C ALA A 517 13.36 -3.08 1.73
N TYR A 518 13.55 -4.01 0.78
CA TYR A 518 12.49 -4.88 0.30
C TYR A 518 11.83 -5.67 1.42
N HIS A 519 12.61 -6.29 2.33
CA HIS A 519 12.07 -6.97 3.53
C HIS A 519 11.17 -6.06 4.37
N HIS A 520 11.58 -4.79 4.56
CA HIS A 520 10.78 -3.84 5.34
C HIS A 520 9.51 -3.40 4.62
N TYR A 521 9.54 -3.21 3.30
CA TYR A 521 8.30 -2.97 2.54
C TYR A 521 7.39 -4.18 2.60
N ASP A 522 7.90 -5.39 2.43
CA ASP A 522 7.12 -6.62 2.54
C ASP A 522 6.41 -6.69 3.91
N THR A 523 7.13 -6.35 4.99
CA THR A 523 6.58 -6.26 6.34
C THR A 523 5.44 -5.23 6.42
N VAL A 524 5.64 -4.02 5.88
CA VAL A 524 4.61 -2.97 5.84
C VAL A 524 3.35 -3.45 5.12
N TYR A 525 3.50 -4.07 3.94
CA TYR A 525 2.36 -4.49 3.12
C TYR A 525 1.59 -5.65 3.74
N ARG A 526 2.26 -6.56 4.46
CA ARG A 526 1.56 -7.61 5.22
C ARG A 526 0.78 -7.06 6.40
N ILE A 527 1.34 -6.10 7.14
CA ILE A 527 0.65 -5.44 8.26
C ILE A 527 -0.58 -4.68 7.75
N ARG A 528 -0.43 -3.87 6.70
CA ARG A 528 -1.56 -3.17 6.04
C ARG A 528 -2.62 -4.12 5.50
N GLY A 529 -2.17 -5.28 5.00
CA GLY A 529 -3.03 -6.36 4.52
C GLY A 529 -3.79 -7.11 5.61
N ASN A 530 -3.61 -6.75 6.90
CA ASN A 530 -4.04 -7.53 8.06
C ASN A 530 -3.58 -9.00 8.01
N ALA A 531 -2.45 -9.25 7.34
CA ALA A 531 -1.90 -10.58 7.11
C ALA A 531 -0.81 -10.96 8.14
N GLY A 532 -0.50 -10.05 9.08
CA GLY A 532 0.48 -10.23 10.15
C GLY A 532 1.90 -9.78 9.76
N ALA A 533 2.86 -10.02 10.65
CA ALA A 533 4.28 -9.74 10.40
C ALA A 533 4.97 -10.96 9.75
N PRO A 534 6.15 -10.77 9.11
CA PRO A 534 6.96 -11.89 8.65
C PRO A 534 7.33 -12.83 9.80
N PRO A 535 7.57 -14.12 9.53
CA PRO A 535 7.81 -15.10 10.57
C PRO A 535 9.13 -14.80 11.31
N ALA A 536 9.14 -14.98 12.64
CA ALA A 536 10.29 -14.64 13.48
C ALA A 536 11.60 -15.34 13.08
N TRP A 537 11.54 -16.53 12.46
CA TRP A 537 12.73 -17.20 11.94
C TRP A 537 13.40 -16.40 10.83
N LEU A 538 12.63 -15.70 9.98
CA LEU A 538 13.17 -14.90 8.89
C LEU A 538 14.05 -13.79 9.44
N VAL A 539 13.51 -12.97 10.35
CA VAL A 539 14.21 -11.85 11.00
C VAL A 539 15.47 -12.34 11.72
N ARG A 540 15.39 -13.49 12.42
CA ARG A 540 16.55 -14.10 13.10
C ARG A 540 17.62 -14.56 12.13
N SER A 541 17.25 -15.21 11.03
CA SER A 541 18.18 -15.70 10.01
C SER A 541 18.91 -14.57 9.29
N ILE A 542 18.24 -13.43 9.07
CA ILE A 542 18.86 -12.23 8.49
C ILE A 542 19.44 -11.29 9.55
N GLY A 543 19.49 -11.69 10.83
CA GLY A 543 20.15 -10.98 11.92
C GLY A 543 19.44 -9.76 12.51
N GLY A 544 18.27 -9.37 12.00
CA GLY A 544 17.61 -8.10 12.33
C GLY A 544 18.48 -6.85 12.07
N HIS A 545 17.93 -5.67 12.35
CA HIS A 545 18.60 -4.41 12.04
C HIS A 545 19.93 -4.25 12.82
N GLU A 546 19.96 -4.68 14.08
CA GLU A 546 21.13 -4.50 14.94
C GLU A 546 22.23 -5.53 14.65
N GLY A 547 21.86 -6.79 14.35
CA GLY A 547 22.81 -7.84 14.02
C GLY A 547 23.47 -7.58 12.66
N ARG A 548 22.72 -7.11 11.65
CA ARG A 548 23.32 -6.71 10.36
C ARG A 548 24.23 -5.50 10.49
N THR A 549 23.81 -4.49 11.25
CA THR A 549 24.65 -3.30 11.51
C THR A 549 25.96 -3.68 12.19
N LEU A 550 25.91 -4.54 13.21
CA LEU A 550 27.09 -5.05 13.90
C LEU A 550 27.97 -5.92 12.99
N LEU A 551 27.38 -6.80 12.19
CA LEU A 551 28.13 -7.64 11.26
C LEU A 551 28.88 -6.78 10.23
N VAL A 552 28.22 -5.78 9.64
CA VAL A 552 28.85 -4.91 8.64
C VAL A 552 29.98 -4.08 9.25
N THR A 553 29.84 -3.55 10.46
CA THR A 553 30.94 -2.82 11.13
C THR A 553 32.11 -3.73 11.45
N VAL A 554 31.87 -4.97 11.90
CA VAL A 554 32.92 -5.98 12.14
C VAL A 554 33.64 -6.33 10.85
N LEU A 555 32.90 -6.57 9.77
CA LEU A 555 33.48 -6.89 8.46
C LEU A 555 34.34 -5.72 7.94
N ALA A 556 33.87 -4.48 8.07
CA ALA A 556 34.63 -3.29 7.66
C ALA A 556 35.93 -3.09 8.49
N ALA A 557 35.92 -3.47 9.77
CA ALA A 557 37.08 -3.39 10.65
C ALA A 557 38.09 -4.53 10.38
N ALA A 558 37.61 -5.73 10.07
CA ALA A 558 38.44 -6.93 9.98
C ALA A 558 38.97 -7.25 8.57
N LEU A 559 38.29 -6.78 7.51
CA LEU A 559 38.60 -7.13 6.12
C LEU A 559 39.27 -5.98 5.37
N THR A 560 40.09 -6.34 4.38
CA THR A 560 40.54 -5.36 3.39
C THR A 560 39.35 -4.81 2.59
N ALA A 561 39.46 -3.62 2.01
CA ALA A 561 38.35 -3.00 1.28
C ALA A 561 37.82 -3.85 0.10
N SER A 562 38.70 -4.63 -0.57
CA SER A 562 38.30 -5.57 -1.62
C SER A 562 37.55 -6.78 -1.05
N GLN A 563 38.03 -7.36 0.04
CA GLN A 563 37.34 -8.44 0.75
C GLN A 563 35.99 -7.99 1.32
N PHE A 564 35.92 -6.76 1.83
CA PHE A 564 34.68 -6.16 2.31
C PHE A 564 33.64 -6.00 1.21
N THR A 565 34.06 -5.64 -0.01
CA THR A 565 33.17 -5.61 -1.19
C THR A 565 32.57 -6.99 -1.47
N VAL A 566 33.38 -8.04 -1.43
CA VAL A 566 32.91 -9.43 -1.60
C VAL A 566 31.96 -9.81 -0.47
N ALA A 567 32.28 -9.47 0.77
CA ALA A 567 31.44 -9.76 1.93
C ALA A 567 30.08 -9.06 1.87
N LEU A 568 30.05 -7.77 1.49
CA LEU A 568 28.80 -7.03 1.26
C LEU A 568 27.96 -7.66 0.15
N THR A 569 28.59 -8.08 -0.94
CA THR A 569 27.91 -8.73 -2.06
C THR A 569 27.32 -10.07 -1.63
N ALA A 570 28.09 -10.90 -0.92
CA ALA A 570 27.61 -12.18 -0.39
C ALA A 570 26.45 -11.98 0.59
N LEU A 571 26.54 -10.99 1.48
CA LEU A 571 25.47 -10.66 2.41
C LEU A 571 24.22 -10.17 1.69
N ALA A 572 24.37 -9.30 0.68
CA ALA A 572 23.27 -8.80 -0.14
C ALA A 572 22.52 -9.95 -0.83
N VAL A 573 23.25 -10.87 -1.47
CA VAL A 573 22.68 -12.03 -2.14
C VAL A 573 22.00 -12.96 -1.14
N ALA A 574 22.65 -13.26 -0.01
CA ALA A 574 22.08 -14.13 1.02
C ALA A 574 20.77 -13.56 1.59
N VAL A 575 20.75 -12.28 1.96
CA VAL A 575 19.53 -11.61 2.46
C VAL A 575 18.46 -11.57 1.38
N ALA A 576 18.79 -11.17 0.14
CA ALA A 576 17.84 -11.11 -0.96
C ALA A 576 17.19 -12.48 -1.22
N LEU A 577 17.97 -13.55 -1.28
CA LEU A 577 17.46 -14.90 -1.53
C LEU A 577 16.50 -15.35 -0.42
N VAL A 578 16.88 -15.20 0.85
CA VAL A 578 16.06 -15.65 1.97
C VAL A 578 14.75 -14.86 2.03
N VAL A 579 14.81 -13.53 1.89
CA VAL A 579 13.65 -12.64 1.95
C VAL A 579 12.73 -12.85 0.75
N LEU A 580 13.26 -12.88 -0.48
CA LEU A 580 12.44 -13.05 -1.68
C LEU A 580 11.75 -14.42 -1.71
N VAL A 581 12.45 -15.49 -1.32
CA VAL A 581 11.86 -16.84 -1.29
C VAL A 581 10.74 -16.91 -0.26
N GLU A 582 10.90 -16.32 0.92
CA GLU A 582 9.84 -16.29 1.93
C GLU A 582 8.66 -15.42 1.48
N SER A 583 8.92 -14.21 0.96
CA SER A 583 7.88 -13.30 0.48
C SER A 583 7.07 -13.91 -0.68
N ILE A 584 7.73 -14.47 -1.69
CA ILE A 584 7.04 -15.14 -2.81
C ILE A 584 6.20 -16.30 -2.29
N ARG A 585 6.75 -17.15 -1.41
CA ARG A 585 6.00 -18.27 -0.84
C ARG A 585 4.76 -17.78 -0.08
N PHE A 586 4.89 -16.73 0.71
CA PHE A 586 3.77 -16.17 1.44
C PHE A 586 2.70 -15.63 0.49
N TRP A 587 3.03 -14.71 -0.43
CA TRP A 587 2.02 -14.05 -1.26
C TRP A 587 1.39 -14.96 -2.31
N VAL A 588 2.07 -16.03 -2.72
CA VAL A 588 1.50 -17.05 -3.62
C VAL A 588 0.58 -18.02 -2.85
N SER A 589 0.89 -18.34 -1.58
CA SER A 589 0.09 -19.29 -0.78
C SER A 589 -0.99 -18.64 0.07
N ALA A 590 -0.83 -17.36 0.44
CA ALA A 590 -1.75 -16.64 1.29
C ALA A 590 -3.00 -16.23 0.49
N GLY A 591 -4.15 -16.81 0.84
CA GLY A 591 -5.47 -16.28 0.52
C GLY A 591 -5.80 -15.01 1.32
N ALA A 592 -4.83 -14.12 1.51
CA ALA A 592 -4.99 -12.88 2.26
C ALA A 592 -6.12 -11.99 1.66
N PRO A 593 -6.56 -10.92 2.31
CA PRO A 593 -7.48 -9.96 1.70
C PRO A 593 -6.74 -9.02 0.73
N ALA A 594 -7.34 -8.70 -0.42
CA ALA A 594 -6.78 -7.78 -1.40
C ALA A 594 -6.89 -6.33 -0.89
N VAL A 595 -5.90 -5.87 -0.13
CA VAL A 595 -5.83 -4.47 0.31
C VAL A 595 -5.15 -3.65 -0.77
N HIS A 596 -5.95 -2.91 -1.52
CA HIS A 596 -5.47 -1.94 -2.52
C HIS A 596 -5.36 -0.57 -1.89
N ASP A 597 -4.32 0.20 -2.22
CA ASP A 597 -4.14 1.56 -1.73
C ASP A 597 -5.21 2.48 -2.36
N GLU A 598 -6.31 2.68 -1.64
CA GLU A 598 -7.42 3.58 -2.03
C GLU A 598 -7.08 5.07 -1.88
N GLY A 599 -5.87 5.40 -1.41
CA GLY A 599 -5.41 6.77 -1.22
C GLY A 599 -5.55 7.17 0.22
N GLU A 600 -4.60 6.73 1.03
CA GLU A 600 -4.49 7.23 2.39
C GLU A 600 -4.27 8.75 2.41
N THR A 601 -4.94 9.38 3.38
CA THR A 601 -4.84 10.79 3.70
C THR A 601 -3.41 11.15 4.13
N ALA A 602 -2.76 12.12 3.44
CA ALA A 602 -1.58 12.80 3.98
C ALA A 602 -1.92 13.67 5.20
#